data_AF-A0A945Q8V3-F1
#
_entry.id   AF-A0A945Q8V3-F1
#
_cell.length_a   1.000
_cell.length_b   1.000
_cell.length_c   1.000
_cell.angle_alpha   90.00
_cell.angle_beta   90.00
_cell.angle_gamma   90.00
#
_symmetry.space_group_name_H-M   'P 1'
#
loop_
_entity.id
_entity.type
_entity.pdbx_description
1 polymer ?
#
loop_
_entity_poly.entity_id
_entity_poly.type
_entity_poly.pdbx_seq_one_letter_code
_entity_poly.pdbx_strand_id
1 'polypeptide(L)'
;LRISGGDARKLLNIFDLVVSSEKKEKVEITDKVVMEISQQNLASYDKNGEHHYDIVSALIKSIRGSDPNGTVYWLARMIEGGEDVKFIARRLLISASEDIGNANPNAMVIANNCFQSVSVIGFPESRIILSQTAIYLACSPKSNASYIAIGKAQEKVRKTGNLSVPLHLRNSPTKLMKELGYGSDYIYSHDNPNSEQEFMPEEISGNTFYNPGNNTKEKSFRDQLKLIWKGKYKY
;
A
#
# COMPACT_ATOMS: atom_id res chain seq x y z
N LEU A 1 5.64 32.00 14.06
CA LEU A 1 6.36 31.37 12.92
C LEU A 1 7.10 30.09 13.30
N ARG A 2 7.91 30.07 14.38
CA ARG A 2 8.67 28.88 14.79
C ARG A 2 7.80 27.62 15.00
N ILE A 3 6.65 27.77 15.64
CA ILE A 3 5.71 26.67 15.94
C ILE A 3 4.83 26.33 14.72
N SER A 4 4.39 27.35 13.98
CA SER A 4 3.53 27.16 12.81
C SER A 4 4.29 26.70 11.56
N GLY A 5 5.62 26.77 11.54
CA GLY A 5 6.45 26.39 10.39
C GLY A 5 6.22 27.24 9.15
N GLY A 6 5.72 28.47 9.32
CA GLY A 6 5.35 29.36 8.20
C GLY A 6 3.93 29.11 7.63
N ASP A 7 3.20 28.12 8.14
CA ASP A 7 1.81 27.87 7.75
C ASP A 7 0.86 28.84 8.47
N ALA A 8 0.12 29.65 7.70
CA ALA A 8 -0.81 30.65 8.22
C ALA A 8 -2.02 30.04 8.93
N ARG A 9 -2.48 28.85 8.51
CA ARG A 9 -3.61 28.15 9.12
C ARG A 9 -3.23 27.58 10.49
N LYS A 10 -2.04 26.98 10.61
CA LYS A 10 -1.51 26.56 11.92
C LYS A 10 -1.33 27.74 12.86
N LEU A 11 -0.88 28.87 12.33
CA LEU A 11 -0.71 30.08 13.12
C LEU A 11 -2.05 30.59 13.67
N LEU A 12 -3.10 30.60 12.84
CA LEU A 12 -4.44 30.98 13.25
C LEU A 12 -5.02 29.99 14.28
N ASN A 13 -4.86 28.68 14.06
CA ASN A 13 -5.32 27.67 15.01
C ASN A 13 -4.66 27.81 16.39
N ILE A 14 -3.34 28.06 16.44
CA ILE A 14 -2.63 28.28 17.71
C ILE A 14 -3.12 29.56 18.38
N PHE A 15 -3.35 30.62 17.60
CA PHE A 15 -3.88 31.89 18.10
C PHE A 15 -5.27 31.70 18.73
N ASP A 16 -6.20 31.06 18.01
CA ASP A 16 -7.56 30.78 18.52
C ASP A 16 -7.53 29.94 19.79
N LEU A 17 -6.62 28.96 19.86
CA LEU A 17 -6.45 28.11 21.05
C LEU A 17 -5.97 28.91 22.26
N VAL A 18 -5.02 29.81 22.06
CA VAL A 18 -4.49 30.69 23.12
C VAL A 18 -5.58 31.64 23.62
N VAL A 19 -6.35 32.25 22.72
CA VAL A 19 -7.42 33.18 23.07
C VAL A 19 -8.56 32.47 23.79
N SER A 20 -8.94 31.27 23.35
CA SER A 20 -10.05 30.51 23.95
C SER A 20 -9.71 29.84 25.28
N SER A 21 -8.43 29.55 25.55
CA SER A 21 -7.99 29.00 26.83
C SER A 21 -7.96 30.02 27.97
N GLU A 22 -7.90 31.31 27.65
CA GLU A 22 -7.87 32.40 28.62
C GLU A 22 -9.29 32.88 28.95
N LYS A 23 -9.67 32.83 30.23
CA LYS A 23 -11.02 33.19 30.70
C LYS A 23 -11.18 34.69 30.99
N LYS A 24 -10.27 35.53 30.52
CA LYS A 24 -10.20 36.97 30.84
C LYS A 24 -10.75 37.81 29.69
N GLU A 25 -11.37 38.94 30.03
CA GLU A 25 -11.88 39.92 29.06
C GLU A 25 -10.77 40.56 28.19
N LYS A 26 -9.56 40.64 28.75
CA LYS A 26 -8.33 40.98 28.01
C LYS A 26 -7.37 39.80 28.07
N VAL A 27 -7.01 39.30 26.89
CA VAL A 27 -6.03 38.24 26.73
C VAL A 27 -4.68 38.86 26.38
N GLU A 28 -3.69 38.66 27.25
CA GLU A 28 -2.31 39.06 27.00
C GLU A 28 -1.54 37.89 26.39
N ILE A 29 -1.19 38.00 25.12
CA ILE A 29 -0.49 36.95 24.38
C ILE A 29 1.01 37.14 24.57
N THR A 30 1.62 36.26 25.37
CA THR A 30 3.07 36.23 25.59
C THR A 30 3.68 34.95 25.00
N ASP A 31 4.96 34.99 24.66
CA ASP A 31 5.69 33.82 24.15
C ASP A 31 5.59 32.62 25.12
N LYS A 32 5.58 32.88 26.44
CA LYS A 32 5.44 31.85 27.46
C LYS A 32 4.09 31.15 27.38
N VAL A 33 3.00 31.90 27.32
CA VAL A 33 1.63 31.38 27.22
C VAL A 33 1.43 30.59 25.92
N VAL A 34 1.92 31.13 24.80
CA VAL A 34 1.89 30.44 23.50
C VAL A 34 2.67 29.12 23.56
N MET A 35 3.84 29.11 24.20
CA MET A 35 4.65 27.89 24.35
C MET A 35 4.01 26.85 25.28
N GLU A 36 3.44 27.25 26.42
CA GLU A 36 2.78 26.33 27.36
C GLU A 36 1.56 25.64 26.72
N ILE A 37 0.70 26.41 26.05
CA ILE A 37 -0.52 25.90 25.42
C ILE A 37 -0.21 25.06 24.18
N SER A 38 0.76 25.50 23.35
CA SER A 38 1.17 24.73 22.19
C SER A 38 1.87 23.43 22.57
N GLN A 39 2.66 23.40 23.65
CA GLN A 39 3.31 22.19 24.15
C GLN A 39 2.32 21.16 24.68
N GLN A 40 1.24 21.59 25.37
CA GLN A 40 0.18 20.66 25.82
C GLN A 40 -0.53 19.98 24.65
N ASN A 41 -0.69 20.67 23.52
CA ASN A 41 -1.35 20.13 22.32
C ASN A 41 -0.39 19.28 21.46
N LEU A 42 0.88 19.69 21.37
CA LEU A 42 1.96 18.92 20.72
C LEU A 42 2.26 17.60 21.46
N ALA A 43 2.13 17.57 22.79
CA ALA A 43 2.32 16.36 23.59
C ALA A 43 1.30 15.24 23.28
N SER A 44 0.15 15.55 22.66
CA SER A 44 -0.85 14.55 22.25
C SER A 44 -0.61 13.97 20.84
N TYR A 45 0.26 14.57 20.03
CA TYR A 45 0.58 14.06 18.70
C TYR A 45 2.05 14.28 18.39
N ASP A 46 2.87 13.40 18.96
CA ASP A 46 4.28 13.33 18.63
C ASP A 46 4.48 12.73 17.24
N LYS A 47 4.67 13.61 16.25
CA LYS A 47 4.97 13.24 14.86
C LYS A 47 6.28 12.46 14.70
N ASN A 48 7.16 12.49 15.70
CA ASN A 48 8.43 11.79 15.72
C ASN A 48 8.49 10.70 16.80
N GLY A 49 7.37 10.40 17.47
CA GLY A 49 7.28 9.44 18.56
C GLY A 49 6.62 8.12 18.17
N GLU A 50 6.63 7.16 19.11
CA GLU A 50 5.99 5.85 18.97
C GLU A 50 4.49 5.96 18.64
N HIS A 51 3.81 6.99 19.15
CA HIS A 51 2.37 7.21 18.96
C HIS A 51 1.94 7.41 17.51
N HIS A 52 2.77 8.02 16.66
CA HIS A 52 2.47 8.15 15.23
C HIS A 52 2.38 6.76 14.57
N TYR A 53 3.35 5.89 14.87
CA TYR A 53 3.40 4.52 14.32
C TYR A 53 2.24 3.66 14.82
N ASP A 54 1.82 3.82 16.07
CA ASP A 54 0.68 3.09 16.63
C ASP A 54 -0.63 3.46 15.94
N ILE A 55 -0.87 4.75 15.70
CA ILE A 55 -2.13 5.21 15.08
C ILE A 55 -2.22 4.72 13.62
N VAL A 56 -1.15 4.85 12.84
CA VAL A 56 -1.16 4.34 11.45
C VAL A 56 -1.23 2.81 11.41
N SER A 57 -0.61 2.13 12.36
CA SER A 57 -0.70 0.68 12.54
C SER A 57 -2.13 0.25 12.85
N ALA A 58 -2.84 0.99 13.70
CA ALA A 58 -4.24 0.77 14.02
C ALA A 58 -5.15 1.02 12.80
N LEU A 59 -4.92 2.09 12.03
CA LEU A 59 -5.62 2.36 10.77
C LEU A 59 -5.53 1.16 9.81
N ILE A 60 -4.32 0.67 9.54
CA ILE A 60 -4.11 -0.44 8.60
C ILE A 60 -4.71 -1.74 9.14
N LYS A 61 -4.59 -2.01 10.45
CA LYS A 61 -5.21 -3.19 11.07
C LYS A 61 -6.74 -3.15 11.01
N SER A 62 -7.36 -1.98 11.18
CA SER A 62 -8.81 -1.81 11.01
C SER A 62 -9.25 -2.05 9.57
N ILE A 63 -8.49 -1.55 8.58
CA ILE A 63 -8.75 -1.84 7.16
C ILE A 63 -8.68 -3.34 6.91
N ARG A 64 -7.59 -4.00 7.34
CA ARG A 64 -7.38 -5.45 7.22
C ARG A 64 -8.47 -6.25 7.90
N GLY A 65 -8.90 -5.81 9.09
CA GLY A 65 -10.00 -6.39 9.87
C GLY A 65 -11.39 -6.13 9.29
N SER A 66 -11.49 -5.37 8.19
CA SER A 66 -12.74 -4.99 7.55
C SER A 66 -13.70 -4.19 8.44
N ASP A 67 -13.16 -3.36 9.34
CA ASP A 67 -13.94 -2.45 10.17
C ASP A 67 -13.85 -1.01 9.63
N PRO A 68 -14.87 -0.52 8.90
CA PRO A 68 -14.89 0.85 8.38
C PRO A 68 -14.98 1.91 9.48
N ASN A 69 -15.57 1.59 10.65
CA ASN A 69 -15.74 2.54 11.75
C ASN A 69 -14.40 2.78 12.47
N GLY A 70 -13.70 1.71 12.84
CA GLY A 70 -12.34 1.80 13.37
C GLY A 70 -11.39 2.48 12.38
N THR A 71 -11.52 2.15 11.09
CA THR A 71 -10.72 2.75 10.01
C THR A 71 -10.89 4.26 9.96
N VAL A 72 -12.14 4.78 9.90
CA VAL A 72 -12.36 6.22 9.81
C VAL A 72 -11.99 6.94 11.11
N TYR A 73 -12.14 6.30 12.28
CA TYR A 73 -11.72 6.86 13.56
C TYR A 73 -10.20 7.06 13.63
N TRP A 74 -9.41 6.03 13.29
CA TRP A 74 -7.95 6.15 13.29
C TRP A 74 -7.45 7.13 12.23
N LEU A 75 -8.10 7.17 11.07
CA LEU A 75 -7.84 8.20 10.06
C LEU A 75 -8.10 9.61 10.62
N ALA A 76 -9.22 9.84 11.29
CA ALA A 76 -9.53 11.13 11.90
C ALA A 76 -8.48 11.51 12.95
N ARG A 77 -8.04 10.57 13.79
CA ARG A 77 -6.94 10.79 14.76
C ARG A 77 -5.63 11.22 14.09
N MET A 78 -5.30 10.67 12.92
CA MET A 78 -4.12 11.11 12.15
C MET A 78 -4.31 12.53 11.62
N ILE A 79 -5.50 12.84 11.09
CA ILE A 79 -5.82 14.15 10.51
C ILE A 79 -5.80 15.25 11.58
N GLU A 80 -6.45 15.03 12.72
CA GLU A 80 -6.46 15.99 13.83
C GLU A 80 -5.07 16.13 14.47
N GLY A 81 -4.26 15.08 14.43
CA GLY A 81 -2.83 15.13 14.75
C GLY A 81 -1.99 15.95 13.75
N GLY A 82 -2.58 16.35 12.63
CA GLY A 82 -1.92 17.11 11.58
C GLY A 82 -0.95 16.29 10.74
N GLU A 83 -1.18 14.98 10.62
CA GLU A 83 -0.39 14.10 9.77
C GLU A 83 -0.33 14.57 8.31
N ASP A 84 0.77 14.27 7.62
CA ASP A 84 0.86 14.56 6.19
C ASP A 84 -0.17 13.72 5.41
N VAL A 85 -1.06 14.38 4.66
CA VAL A 85 -2.06 13.70 3.84
C VAL A 85 -1.44 12.76 2.81
N LYS A 86 -0.24 13.09 2.29
CA LYS A 86 0.48 12.20 1.38
C LYS A 86 1.02 10.98 2.12
N PHE A 87 1.41 11.11 3.40
CA PHE A 87 1.78 9.97 4.23
C PHE A 87 0.61 9.01 4.40
N ILE A 88 -0.56 9.51 4.79
CA ILE A 88 -1.76 8.67 4.91
C ILE A 88 -2.07 7.97 3.58
N ALA A 89 -2.09 8.72 2.48
CA ALA A 89 -2.40 8.15 1.17
C ALA A 89 -1.39 7.08 0.71
N ARG A 90 -0.08 7.22 1.01
CA ARG A 90 0.91 6.16 0.77
C ARG A 90 0.55 4.87 1.51
N ARG A 91 0.10 4.99 2.76
CA ARG A 91 -0.27 3.83 3.60
C ARG A 91 -1.53 3.13 3.08
N LEU A 92 -2.52 3.90 2.60
CA LEU A 92 -3.69 3.35 1.92
C LEU A 92 -3.33 2.62 0.62
N LEU A 93 -2.40 3.17 -0.17
CA LEU A 93 -1.93 2.53 -1.41
C LEU A 93 -1.19 1.20 -1.15
N ILE A 94 -0.38 1.15 -0.09
CA ILE A 94 0.26 -0.10 0.35
C ILE A 94 -0.80 -1.12 0.77
N SER A 95 -1.77 -0.71 1.60
CA SER A 95 -2.84 -1.60 2.07
C SER A 95 -3.72 -2.12 0.92
N ALA A 96 -4.00 -1.30 -0.10
CA ALA A 96 -4.68 -1.75 -1.31
C ALA A 96 -3.97 -2.92 -2.00
N SER A 97 -2.64 -2.95 -1.96
CA SER A 97 -1.82 -4.02 -2.56
C SER A 97 -1.63 -5.23 -1.63
N GLU A 98 -1.42 -4.97 -0.33
CA GLU A 98 -1.08 -5.97 0.68
C GLU A 98 -2.30 -6.71 1.22
N ASP A 99 -3.39 -5.99 1.49
CA ASP A 99 -4.54 -6.50 2.23
C ASP A 99 -5.75 -6.80 1.35
N ILE A 100 -5.89 -6.08 0.22
CA ILE A 100 -6.99 -6.27 -0.74
C ILE A 100 -6.50 -7.08 -1.94
N GLY A 101 -5.40 -6.63 -2.57
CA GLY A 101 -4.73 -7.32 -3.66
C GLY A 101 -5.66 -7.67 -4.82
N ASN A 102 -5.52 -8.88 -5.34
CA ASN A 102 -6.29 -9.37 -6.48
C ASN A 102 -7.74 -9.75 -6.15
N ALA A 103 -8.13 -9.73 -4.87
CA ALA A 103 -9.53 -9.94 -4.49
C ALA A 103 -10.42 -8.80 -4.99
N ASN A 104 -9.87 -7.58 -5.07
CA ASN A 104 -10.48 -6.44 -5.72
C ASN A 104 -9.39 -5.52 -6.34
N PRO A 105 -8.99 -5.76 -7.60
CA PRO A 105 -7.93 -4.99 -8.26
C PRO A 105 -8.21 -3.48 -8.38
N ASN A 106 -9.48 -3.06 -8.34
CA ASN A 106 -9.86 -1.65 -8.40
C ASN A 106 -9.39 -0.86 -7.16
N ALA A 107 -9.11 -1.53 -6.04
CA ALA A 107 -8.58 -0.89 -4.84
C ALA A 107 -7.25 -0.17 -5.10
N MET A 108 -6.36 -0.76 -5.92
CA MET A 108 -5.10 -0.13 -6.32
C MET A 108 -5.36 1.17 -7.09
N VAL A 109 -6.30 1.14 -8.04
CA VAL A 109 -6.66 2.31 -8.87
C VAL A 109 -7.23 3.43 -8.01
N ILE A 110 -8.17 3.10 -7.12
CA ILE A 110 -8.79 4.08 -6.21
C ILE A 110 -7.76 4.68 -5.25
N ALA A 111 -6.89 3.86 -4.66
CA ALA A 111 -5.86 4.33 -3.75
C ALA A 111 -4.79 5.18 -4.47
N ASN A 112 -4.44 4.85 -5.72
CA ASN A 112 -3.53 5.67 -6.52
C ASN A 112 -4.17 7.03 -6.87
N ASN A 113 -5.44 7.03 -7.28
CA ASN A 113 -6.17 8.26 -7.56
C ASN A 113 -6.32 9.11 -6.29
N CYS A 114 -6.53 8.49 -5.12
CA CYS A 114 -6.50 9.16 -3.83
C CYS A 114 -5.16 9.87 -3.60
N PHE A 115 -4.03 9.16 -3.75
CA PHE A 115 -2.69 9.72 -3.58
C PHE A 115 -2.43 10.93 -4.51
N GLN A 116 -2.84 10.83 -5.78
CA GLN A 116 -2.74 11.94 -6.71
C GLN A 116 -3.64 13.11 -6.30
N SER A 117 -4.89 12.82 -5.94
CA SER A 117 -5.90 13.84 -5.62
C SER A 117 -5.54 14.62 -4.36
N VAL A 118 -5.07 13.97 -3.30
CA VAL A 118 -4.67 14.68 -2.06
C VAL A 118 -3.46 15.58 -2.29
N SER A 119 -2.62 15.25 -3.29
CA SER A 119 -1.47 16.08 -3.67
C SER A 119 -1.88 17.37 -4.40
N VAL A 120 -3.03 17.37 -5.07
CA VAL A 120 -3.56 18.51 -5.82
C VAL A 120 -4.50 19.38 -4.98
N ILE A 121 -5.37 18.75 -4.19
CA ILE A 121 -6.44 19.45 -3.46
C ILE A 121 -5.94 20.10 -2.16
N GLY A 122 -5.08 19.41 -1.40
CA GLY A 122 -4.61 19.90 -0.11
C GLY A 122 -5.66 19.83 1.01
N PHE A 123 -5.32 20.37 2.18
CA PHE A 123 -6.17 20.37 3.37
C PHE A 123 -7.04 21.65 3.41
N PRO A 124 -8.32 21.61 3.88
CA PRO A 124 -8.98 20.50 4.58
C PRO A 124 -9.68 19.46 3.70
N GLU A 125 -9.95 19.71 2.42
CA GLU A 125 -10.81 18.87 1.57
C GLU A 125 -10.26 17.45 1.34
N SER A 126 -8.92 17.28 1.36
CA SER A 126 -8.28 15.95 1.24
C SER A 126 -8.77 14.92 2.27
N ARG A 127 -9.29 15.35 3.44
CA ARG A 127 -9.87 14.44 4.44
C ARG A 127 -11.03 13.61 3.90
N ILE A 128 -11.81 14.18 2.98
CA ILE A 128 -12.99 13.54 2.38
C ILE A 128 -12.54 12.40 1.46
N ILE A 129 -11.53 12.67 0.62
CA ILE A 129 -10.95 11.72 -0.34
C ILE A 129 -10.27 10.55 0.39
N LEU A 130 -9.50 10.88 1.44
CA LEU A 130 -8.88 9.88 2.31
C LEU A 130 -9.94 8.98 2.96
N SER A 131 -11.00 9.57 3.51
CA SER A 131 -12.09 8.83 4.18
C SER A 131 -12.80 7.89 3.21
N GLN A 132 -13.20 8.38 2.04
CA GLN A 132 -13.83 7.55 0.99
C GLN A 132 -12.95 6.36 0.61
N THR A 133 -11.65 6.60 0.43
CA THR A 133 -10.69 5.56 0.05
C THR A 133 -10.52 4.54 1.19
N ALA A 134 -10.32 5.00 2.42
CA ALA A 134 -10.09 4.12 3.56
C ALA A 134 -11.30 3.21 3.83
N ILE A 135 -12.52 3.76 3.75
CA ILE A 135 -13.77 2.98 3.87
C ILE A 135 -13.89 1.98 2.72
N TYR A 136 -13.58 2.37 1.49
CA TYR A 136 -13.60 1.45 0.34
C TYR A 136 -12.66 0.24 0.55
N LEU A 137 -11.45 0.47 1.06
CA LEU A 137 -10.50 -0.58 1.38
C LEU A 137 -11.00 -1.48 2.52
N ALA A 138 -11.55 -0.89 3.58
CA ALA A 138 -12.12 -1.63 4.71
C ALA A 138 -13.28 -2.54 4.26
N CYS A 139 -14.14 -2.07 3.36
CA CYS A 139 -15.27 -2.85 2.84
C CYS A 139 -14.91 -3.81 1.68
N SER A 140 -13.69 -3.74 1.13
CA SER A 140 -13.27 -4.60 0.02
C SER A 140 -13.00 -6.05 0.46
N PRO A 141 -13.22 -7.05 -0.42
CA PRO A 141 -12.71 -8.41 -0.22
C PRO A 141 -11.21 -8.39 0.07
N LYS A 142 -10.76 -9.24 0.99
CA LYS A 142 -9.36 -9.29 1.45
C LYS A 142 -8.59 -10.41 0.76
N SER A 143 -7.34 -10.12 0.42
CA SER A 143 -6.35 -11.11 0.01
C SER A 143 -4.94 -10.54 0.09
N ASN A 144 -4.06 -11.31 0.72
CA ASN A 144 -2.63 -11.07 0.74
C ASN A 144 -1.87 -12.05 -0.20
N ALA A 145 -2.57 -12.74 -1.10
CA ALA A 145 -1.99 -13.81 -1.90
C ALA A 145 -0.82 -13.35 -2.78
N SER A 146 -0.93 -12.17 -3.41
CA SER A 146 0.15 -11.56 -4.18
C SER A 146 1.33 -11.11 -3.31
N TYR A 147 1.05 -10.54 -2.13
CA TYR A 147 2.05 -10.14 -1.14
C TYR A 147 2.87 -11.34 -0.63
N ILE A 148 2.19 -12.44 -0.27
CA ILE A 148 2.87 -13.67 0.14
C ILE A 148 3.66 -14.29 -1.01
N ALA A 149 3.15 -14.21 -2.25
CA ALA A 149 3.82 -14.78 -3.41
C ALA A 149 5.21 -14.17 -3.66
N ILE A 150 5.31 -12.82 -3.64
CA ILE A 150 6.60 -12.16 -3.83
C ILE A 150 7.56 -12.46 -2.68
N GLY A 151 7.06 -12.53 -1.43
CA GLY A 151 7.87 -12.90 -0.27
C GLY A 151 8.48 -14.29 -0.39
N LYS A 152 7.67 -15.29 -0.78
CA LYS A 152 8.12 -16.67 -1.02
C LYS A 152 9.13 -16.77 -2.17
N ALA A 153 8.88 -16.06 -3.28
CA ALA A 153 9.79 -16.05 -4.42
C ALA A 153 11.15 -15.46 -4.05
N GLN A 154 11.17 -14.32 -3.35
CA GLN A 154 12.40 -13.69 -2.86
C GLN A 154 13.15 -14.58 -1.86
N GLU A 155 12.44 -15.28 -0.98
CA GLU A 155 13.05 -16.25 -0.08
C GLU A 155 13.71 -17.40 -0.83
N LYS A 156 13.05 -17.92 -1.88
CA LYS A 156 13.62 -18.98 -2.72
C LYS A 156 14.88 -18.50 -3.44
N VAL A 157 14.88 -17.29 -4.02
CA VAL A 157 16.07 -16.70 -4.66
C VAL A 157 17.23 -16.57 -3.66
N ARG A 158 16.98 -16.12 -2.43
CA ARG A 158 18.01 -16.06 -1.38
C ARG A 158 18.61 -17.44 -1.06
N LYS A 159 17.82 -18.51 -1.17
CA LYS A 159 18.25 -19.88 -0.88
C LYS A 159 18.97 -20.55 -2.05
N THR A 160 18.54 -20.30 -3.29
CA THR A 160 19.10 -20.96 -4.49
C THR A 160 20.22 -20.17 -5.16
N GLY A 161 20.39 -18.90 -4.81
CA GLY A 161 21.29 -18.00 -5.52
C GLY A 161 20.76 -17.67 -6.92
N ASN A 162 21.69 -17.37 -7.82
CA ASN A 162 21.38 -16.88 -9.17
C ASN A 162 21.23 -18.04 -10.18
N LEU A 163 20.13 -18.78 -10.09
CA LEU A 163 19.82 -19.83 -11.08
C LEU A 163 19.73 -19.24 -12.48
N SER A 164 20.23 -19.97 -13.47
CA SER A 164 20.27 -19.51 -14.85
C SER A 164 18.87 -19.42 -15.46
N VAL A 165 18.63 -18.41 -16.29
CA VAL A 165 17.42 -18.34 -17.12
C VAL A 165 17.41 -19.51 -18.11
N PRO A 166 16.30 -20.27 -18.23
CA PRO A 166 16.15 -21.34 -19.23
C PRO A 166 16.50 -20.87 -20.64
N LEU A 167 17.18 -21.71 -21.43
CA LEU A 167 17.76 -21.32 -22.72
C LEU A 167 16.71 -20.79 -23.71
N HIS A 168 15.54 -21.43 -23.76
CA HIS A 168 14.41 -21.04 -24.60
C HIS A 168 13.73 -19.74 -24.16
N LEU A 169 14.00 -19.22 -22.95
CA LEU A 169 13.54 -17.91 -22.50
C LEU A 169 14.58 -16.80 -22.70
N ARG A 170 15.81 -17.13 -23.08
CA ARG A 170 16.87 -16.13 -23.26
C ARG A 170 16.63 -15.33 -24.54
N ASN A 171 16.94 -14.05 -24.47
CA ASN A 171 17.03 -13.22 -25.66
C ASN A 171 18.23 -13.66 -26.52
N SER A 172 18.07 -13.64 -27.84
CA SER A 172 19.10 -14.01 -28.82
C SER A 172 19.34 -12.94 -29.89
N PRO A 173 19.77 -11.73 -29.49
CA PRO A 173 19.93 -10.61 -30.41
C PRO A 173 21.10 -10.77 -31.39
N THR A 174 22.11 -11.59 -31.06
CA THR A 174 23.30 -11.79 -31.90
C THR A 174 23.27 -13.11 -32.65
N LYS A 175 24.01 -13.19 -33.78
CA LYS A 175 24.13 -14.43 -34.57
C LYS A 175 24.74 -15.57 -33.75
N LEU A 176 25.79 -15.28 -32.98
CA LEU A 176 26.44 -16.26 -32.09
C LEU A 176 25.45 -16.83 -31.06
N MET A 177 24.59 -16.00 -30.46
CA MET A 177 23.58 -16.47 -29.50
C MET A 177 22.55 -17.40 -30.14
N LYS A 178 22.13 -17.12 -31.39
CA LYS A 178 21.23 -18.00 -32.14
C LYS A 178 21.90 -19.33 -32.48
N GLU A 179 23.17 -19.29 -32.89
CA GLU A 179 23.98 -20.50 -33.13
C GLU A 179 24.15 -21.34 -31.86
N LEU A 180 24.18 -20.70 -30.68
CA LEU A 180 24.19 -21.34 -29.36
C LEU A 180 22.79 -21.77 -28.86
N GLY A 181 21.74 -21.65 -29.69
CA GLY A 181 20.38 -22.11 -29.36
C GLY A 181 19.59 -21.20 -28.42
N TYR A 182 20.01 -19.95 -28.22
CA TYR A 182 19.30 -19.04 -27.32
C TYR A 182 17.93 -18.70 -27.92
N GLY A 183 16.86 -18.96 -27.17
CA GLY A 183 15.49 -18.67 -27.58
C GLY A 183 14.98 -19.46 -28.79
N SER A 184 15.73 -20.45 -29.30
CA SER A 184 15.35 -21.20 -30.52
C SER A 184 14.08 -22.01 -30.34
N ASP A 185 13.85 -22.50 -29.12
CA ASP A 185 12.74 -23.40 -28.79
C ASP A 185 11.62 -22.67 -28.03
N TYR A 186 11.63 -21.32 -28.06
CA TYR A 186 10.57 -20.55 -27.43
C TYR A 186 9.25 -20.75 -28.17
N ILE A 187 8.26 -21.27 -27.45
CA ILE A 187 6.90 -21.40 -27.94
C ILE A 187 6.15 -20.10 -27.65
N TYR A 188 5.80 -19.38 -28.70
CA TYR A 188 4.99 -18.17 -28.58
C TYR A 188 3.53 -18.53 -28.27
N SER A 189 3.07 -18.15 -27.07
CA SER A 189 1.78 -18.60 -26.55
C SER A 189 0.56 -18.08 -27.31
N HIS A 190 0.67 -16.99 -28.08
CA HIS A 190 -0.45 -16.53 -28.93
C HIS A 190 -0.67 -17.44 -30.14
N ASP A 191 0.40 -18.00 -30.69
CA ASP A 191 0.32 -18.94 -31.82
C ASP A 191 -0.03 -20.35 -31.31
N ASN A 192 0.40 -20.69 -30.08
CA ASN A 192 0.21 -21.99 -29.46
C ASN A 192 -0.33 -21.87 -28.02
N PRO A 193 -1.62 -21.50 -27.84
CA PRO A 193 -2.20 -21.18 -26.54
C PRO A 193 -2.29 -22.36 -25.57
N ASN A 194 -2.19 -23.59 -26.07
CA ASN A 194 -2.25 -24.82 -25.27
C ASN A 194 -0.87 -25.45 -25.03
N SER A 195 0.22 -24.78 -25.38
CA SER A 195 1.57 -25.31 -25.22
C SER A 195 2.00 -25.38 -23.75
N GLU A 196 2.64 -26.48 -23.38
CA GLU A 196 3.17 -26.71 -22.04
C GLU A 196 4.68 -26.40 -22.04
N GLN A 197 5.02 -25.13 -21.85
CA GLN A 197 6.42 -24.67 -21.75
C GLN A 197 6.82 -24.45 -20.29
N GLU A 198 8.05 -24.81 -19.92
CA GLU A 198 8.61 -24.46 -18.62
C GLU A 198 9.05 -22.99 -18.60
N PHE A 199 8.73 -22.25 -17.52
CA PHE A 199 9.13 -20.85 -17.37
C PHE A 199 10.09 -20.59 -16.22
N MET A 200 10.28 -21.59 -15.35
CA MET A 200 11.23 -21.53 -14.25
C MET A 200 12.51 -22.33 -14.56
N PRO A 201 13.63 -22.03 -13.89
CA PRO A 201 14.78 -22.93 -13.87
C PRO A 201 14.36 -24.35 -13.44
N GLU A 202 15.03 -25.36 -14.00
CA GLU A 202 14.72 -26.77 -13.78
C GLU A 202 14.73 -27.12 -12.28
N GLU A 203 15.68 -26.57 -11.53
CA GLU A 203 15.89 -26.81 -10.10
C GLU A 203 14.74 -26.34 -9.21
N ILE A 204 13.86 -25.48 -9.75
CA ILE A 204 12.69 -24.95 -9.05
C ILE A 204 11.38 -25.14 -9.82
N SER A 205 11.42 -25.95 -10.89
CA SER A 205 10.24 -26.31 -11.66
C SER A 205 9.13 -26.86 -10.74
N GLY A 206 7.90 -26.47 -11.01
CA GLY A 206 6.72 -26.90 -10.24
C GLY A 206 6.55 -26.22 -8.87
N ASN A 207 7.45 -25.33 -8.44
CA ASN A 207 7.24 -24.55 -7.22
C ASN A 207 6.06 -23.57 -7.37
N THR A 208 5.15 -23.59 -6.40
CA THR A 208 3.99 -22.68 -6.37
C THR A 208 4.24 -21.50 -5.44
N PHE A 209 4.55 -20.33 -6.00
CA PHE A 209 4.70 -19.09 -5.23
C PHE A 209 3.37 -18.37 -4.99
N TYR A 210 2.59 -18.19 -6.05
CA TYR A 210 1.27 -17.59 -5.99
C TYR A 210 0.20 -18.66 -5.83
N ASN A 211 -0.60 -18.55 -4.77
CA ASN A 211 -1.78 -19.37 -4.51
C ASN A 211 -2.98 -18.42 -4.31
N PRO A 212 -3.92 -18.34 -5.27
CA PRO A 212 -5.02 -17.36 -5.21
C PRO A 212 -5.83 -17.44 -3.91
N GLY A 213 -6.30 -16.32 -3.37
CA GLY A 213 -7.12 -16.31 -2.15
C GLY A 213 -8.49 -16.99 -2.31
N ASN A 214 -9.14 -17.27 -1.18
CA ASN A 214 -10.48 -17.90 -1.15
C ASN A 214 -11.60 -16.85 -1.25
N ASN A 215 -11.61 -16.06 -2.32
CA ASN A 215 -12.64 -15.07 -2.62
C ASN A 215 -13.14 -15.26 -4.07
N THR A 216 -14.28 -14.65 -4.42
CA THR A 216 -14.92 -14.85 -5.72
C THR A 216 -14.00 -14.53 -6.91
N LYS A 217 -13.24 -13.43 -6.83
CA LYS A 217 -12.37 -12.99 -7.93
C LYS A 217 -11.17 -13.92 -8.11
N GLU A 218 -10.53 -14.33 -7.01
CA GLU A 218 -9.36 -15.19 -7.07
C GLU A 218 -9.69 -16.68 -7.25
N LYS A 219 -10.92 -17.10 -6.96
CA LYS A 219 -11.43 -18.43 -7.37
C LYS A 219 -11.41 -18.58 -8.89
N SER A 220 -11.85 -17.57 -9.65
CA SER A 220 -11.79 -17.65 -11.11
C SER A 220 -10.35 -17.71 -11.63
N PHE A 221 -9.40 -17.03 -10.96
CA PHE A 221 -7.97 -17.15 -11.28
C PHE A 221 -7.48 -18.57 -11.04
N ARG A 222 -7.83 -19.17 -9.89
CA ARG A 222 -7.48 -20.55 -9.56
C ARG A 222 -8.01 -21.53 -10.61
N ASP A 223 -9.27 -21.40 -11.01
CA ASP A 223 -9.91 -22.31 -11.97
C ASP A 223 -9.27 -22.19 -13.36
N GLN A 224 -8.98 -20.97 -13.81
CA GLN A 224 -8.24 -20.75 -15.05
C GLN A 224 -6.82 -21.33 -15.00
N LEU A 225 -6.10 -21.12 -13.88
CA LEU A 225 -4.75 -21.65 -13.70
C LEU A 225 -4.73 -23.18 -13.63
N LYS A 226 -5.75 -23.82 -13.05
CA LYS A 226 -5.91 -25.29 -13.08
C LYS A 226 -6.02 -25.81 -14.50
N LEU A 227 -6.83 -25.15 -15.33
CA LEU A 227 -7.04 -25.53 -16.73
C LEU A 227 -5.75 -25.40 -17.55
N ILE A 228 -5.04 -24.29 -17.38
CA ILE A 228 -3.80 -23.99 -18.13
C ILE A 228 -2.66 -24.92 -17.70
N TRP A 229 -2.46 -25.10 -16.39
CA TRP A 229 -1.28 -25.79 -15.86
C TRP A 229 -1.49 -27.26 -15.52
N LYS A 230 -2.71 -27.79 -15.73
CA LYS A 230 -3.06 -29.22 -15.65
C LYS A 230 -2.46 -29.97 -14.46
N GLY A 231 -2.42 -29.32 -13.29
CA GLY A 231 -1.92 -29.90 -12.05
C GLY A 231 -0.43 -29.68 -11.74
N LYS A 232 0.38 -29.09 -12.64
CA LYS A 232 1.80 -28.79 -12.42
C LYS A 232 2.07 -28.09 -11.08
N TYR A 233 1.23 -27.11 -10.73
CA TYR A 233 1.34 -26.30 -9.52
C TYR A 233 0.35 -26.69 -8.40
N LYS A 234 -0.42 -27.78 -8.58
CA LYS A 234 -1.38 -28.32 -7.59
C LYS A 234 -2.37 -27.28 -7.05
N TYR A 235 -2.93 -26.46 -7.95
CA TYR A 235 -3.93 -25.44 -7.64
C TYR A 235 -5.26 -26.01 -7.15
#